data_AF-A0A1F9MTL8-F1
#
_entry.id   AF-A0A1F9MTL8-F1
#
_cell.length_a   1.000
_cell.length_b   1.000
_cell.length_c   1.000
_cell.angle_alpha   90.00
_cell.angle_beta   90.00
_cell.angle_gamma   90.00
#
_symmetry.space_group_name_H-M   'P 1'
#
loop_
_entity.id
_entity.type
_entity.pdbx_description
1 polymer ?
#
loop_
_entity_poly.entity_id
_entity_poly.type
_entity_poly.pdbx_seq_one_letter_code
_entity_poly.pdbx_strand_id
1 'polypeptide(L)' 'MATQCWEFKKCGREQGGAKASELGVCPAYPDHGRDCWAEAGTLCGGKVQGTSAEKEGNCRKCEFYLGVMMDDI' A
#
# COMPACT_ATOMS: atom_id res chain seq x y z
N MET A 1 15.79 -8.21 -1.74
CA MET A 1 14.45 -8.78 -1.99
C MET A 1 13.49 -7.62 -1.91
N ALA A 2 12.71 -7.35 -2.95
CA ALA A 2 11.82 -6.19 -2.99
C ALA A 2 10.63 -6.40 -2.04
N THR A 3 10.62 -5.73 -0.90
CA THR A 3 9.55 -5.85 0.11
C THR A 3 8.27 -5.20 -0.41
N GLN A 4 7.11 -5.88 -0.30
CA GLN A 4 5.83 -5.28 -0.69
C GLN A 4 5.20 -4.47 0.45
N CYS A 5 4.38 -3.46 0.14
CA CYS A 5 3.73 -2.62 1.14
C CYS A 5 2.88 -3.41 2.14
N TRP A 6 2.15 -4.45 1.71
CA TRP A 6 1.35 -5.29 2.62
C TRP A 6 2.21 -6.13 3.57
N GLU A 7 3.40 -6.56 3.15
CA GLU A 7 4.35 -7.27 4.01
C GLU A 7 4.95 -6.32 5.06
N PHE A 8 5.39 -5.14 4.64
CA PHE A 8 5.96 -4.12 5.53
C PHE A 8 4.93 -3.59 6.53
N LYS A 9 3.73 -3.21 6.05
CA LYS A 9 2.65 -2.67 6.89
C LYS A 9 1.84 -3.73 7.61
N LYS A 10 2.01 -5.01 7.27
CA LYS A 10 1.23 -6.15 7.80
C LYS A 10 -0.27 -5.87 7.74
N CYS A 11 -0.74 -5.35 6.61
CA CYS A 11 -2.11 -4.85 6.50
C CYS A 11 -3.15 -5.98 6.38
N GLY A 12 -2.75 -7.17 5.91
CA GLY A 12 -3.61 -8.35 5.80
C GLY A 12 -4.63 -8.27 4.66
N ARG A 13 -4.38 -7.45 3.63
CA ARG A 13 -5.27 -7.26 2.46
C ARG A 13 -4.69 -7.87 1.18
N GLU A 14 -3.65 -8.67 1.28
CA GLU A 14 -3.24 -9.60 0.23
C GLU A 14 -4.31 -10.67 -0.03
N GLN A 15 -4.22 -11.40 -1.14
CA GLN A 15 -5.14 -12.50 -1.42
C GLN A 15 -5.08 -13.56 -0.31
N GLY A 16 -6.22 -13.86 0.31
CA GLY A 16 -6.30 -14.76 1.46
C GLY A 16 -5.87 -14.14 2.80
N GLY A 17 -5.52 -12.85 2.83
CA GLY A 17 -5.15 -12.13 4.04
C GLY A 17 -6.34 -11.94 5.00
N ALA A 18 -6.04 -11.77 6.29
CA ALA A 18 -7.04 -11.73 7.36
C ALA A 18 -8.12 -10.64 7.20
N LYS A 19 -7.81 -9.55 6.48
CA LYS A 19 -8.72 -8.43 6.23
C LYS A 19 -9.27 -8.40 4.81
N ALA A 20 -8.82 -9.30 3.92
CA ALA A 20 -9.28 -9.34 2.54
C ALA A 20 -10.77 -9.68 2.43
N SER A 21 -11.29 -10.54 3.31
CA SER A 21 -12.72 -10.93 3.30
C SER A 21 -13.66 -9.81 3.78
N GLU A 22 -13.19 -8.94 4.68
CA GLU A 22 -14.01 -7.86 5.26
C GLU A 22 -13.85 -6.54 4.49
N LEU A 23 -12.61 -6.18 4.13
CA LEU A 23 -12.26 -4.90 3.52
C LEU A 23 -11.93 -5.02 2.03
N GLY A 24 -12.04 -6.20 1.45
CA GLY A 24 -11.58 -6.50 0.10
C GLY A 24 -10.06 -6.62 -0.02
N VAL A 25 -9.61 -7.26 -1.10
CA VAL A 25 -8.20 -7.34 -1.50
C VAL A 25 -7.68 -5.95 -1.87
N CYS A 26 -6.42 -5.67 -1.54
CA CYS A 26 -5.77 -4.41 -1.87
C CYS A 26 -5.66 -4.26 -3.40
N PRO A 27 -6.06 -3.12 -3.99
CA PRO A 27 -5.90 -2.88 -5.43
C PRO A 27 -4.44 -2.99 -5.91
N ALA A 28 -3.49 -2.72 -5.02
CA ALA A 28 -2.07 -2.81 -5.33
C ALA A 28 -1.52 -4.25 -5.34
N TYR A 29 -2.31 -5.25 -4.93
CA TYR A 29 -1.90 -6.66 -5.00
C TYR A 29 -2.23 -7.22 -6.39
N PRO A 30 -1.38 -8.08 -6.98
CA PRO A 30 -0.12 -8.61 -6.45
C PRO A 30 1.15 -7.86 -6.86
N ASP A 31 1.08 -6.97 -7.85
CA ASP A 31 2.29 -6.46 -8.52
C ASP A 31 2.69 -5.07 -8.03
N HIS A 32 1.72 -4.24 -7.65
CA HIS A 32 1.94 -2.83 -7.33
C HIS A 32 2.27 -2.57 -5.85
N GLY A 33 2.78 -3.58 -5.16
CA GLY A 33 3.11 -3.48 -3.74
C GLY A 33 4.24 -2.50 -3.46
N ARG A 34 5.20 -2.38 -4.37
CA ARG A 34 6.39 -1.54 -4.19
C ARG A 34 6.17 -0.10 -4.59
N ASP A 35 5.24 0.14 -5.50
CA ASP A 35 4.84 1.43 -6.07
C ASP A 35 3.38 1.75 -5.75
N CYS A 36 2.88 1.27 -4.59
CA CYS A 36 1.47 1.33 -4.26
C CYS A 36 0.90 2.76 -4.21
N TRP A 37 1.74 3.80 -4.21
CA TRP A 37 1.35 5.20 -4.37
C TRP A 37 0.78 5.54 -5.76
N ALA A 38 1.13 4.76 -6.79
CA ALA A 38 0.59 4.92 -8.14
C ALA A 38 -0.86 4.41 -8.25
N GLU A 39 -1.27 3.48 -7.38
CA GLU A 39 -2.59 2.85 -7.40
C GLU A 39 -3.67 3.67 -6.68
N ALA A 40 -4.81 3.92 -7.33
CA ALA A 40 -5.95 4.56 -6.71
C ALA A 40 -6.73 3.59 -5.80
N GLY A 41 -7.52 4.11 -4.85
CA GLY A 41 -8.43 3.28 -4.04
C GLY A 41 -7.77 2.37 -3.00
N THR A 42 -6.45 2.48 -2.79
CA THR A 42 -5.74 1.74 -1.72
C THR A 42 -6.28 2.15 -0.36
N LEU A 43 -6.43 1.20 0.58
CA LEU A 43 -6.90 1.48 1.93
C LEU A 43 -5.72 1.51 2.90
N CYS A 44 -5.04 2.65 2.96
CA CYS A 44 -3.89 2.87 3.84
C CYS A 44 -4.34 3.47 5.18
N GLY A 45 -3.83 2.95 6.30
CA GLY A 45 -4.17 3.48 7.64
C GLY A 45 -5.66 3.40 7.98
N GLY A 46 -6.40 2.45 7.40
CA GLY A 46 -7.85 2.30 7.62
C GLY A 46 -8.72 3.24 6.78
N LYS A 47 -8.14 4.08 5.92
CA LYS A 47 -8.88 5.04 5.09
C LYS A 47 -8.64 4.77 3.61
N VAL A 48 -9.72 4.77 2.83
CA VAL A 48 -9.64 4.74 1.36
C VAL A 48 -8.88 6.01 0.93
N GLN A 49 -7.75 5.80 0.28
CA GLN A 49 -7.04 6.86 -0.43
C GLN A 49 -7.73 7.03 -1.77
N GLY A 50 -8.10 8.27 -2.12
CA GLY A 50 -8.80 8.61 -3.36
C GLY A 50 -7.95 8.34 -4.61
N THR A 51 -7.92 9.31 -5.52
CA THR A 51 -7.02 9.22 -6.69
C THR A 51 -5.55 9.27 -6.27
N SER A 52 -4.66 8.80 -7.14
CA SER A 52 -3.22 8.80 -6.92
C SER A 52 -2.68 10.23 -6.64
N ALA A 53 -3.25 11.24 -7.31
CA ALA A 53 -2.90 12.64 -7.10
C ALA A 53 -3.33 13.15 -5.70
N GLU A 54 -4.54 12.80 -5.26
CA GLU A 54 -5.05 13.21 -3.94
C GLU A 54 -4.22 12.63 -2.78
N LYS A 55 -3.66 11.43 -2.97
CA LYS A 55 -2.91 10.75 -1.91
C LYS A 55 -1.42 11.04 -1.91
N GLU A 56 -0.88 11.78 -2.88
CA GLU A 56 0.55 12.06 -2.98
C GLU A 56 1.12 12.67 -1.68
N GLY A 57 0.40 13.62 -1.08
CA GLY A 57 0.78 14.23 0.20
C GLY A 57 0.81 13.25 1.38
N ASN A 58 -0.05 12.24 1.36
CA ASN A 58 -0.07 11.18 2.39
C ASN A 58 1.05 10.16 2.14
N CYS A 59 1.29 9.80 0.88
CA CYS A 59 2.38 8.90 0.48
C CYS A 59 3.75 9.47 0.86
N ARG A 60 3.98 10.78 0.68
CA ARG A 60 5.21 11.46 1.11
C ARG A 60 5.48 11.39 2.63
N LYS A 61 4.49 11.01 3.44
CA LYS A 61 4.62 10.80 4.90
C LYS A 61 4.58 9.32 5.29
N CYS A 62 4.44 8.41 4.33
CA CYS A 62 4.40 6.98 4.57
C CYS A 62 5.82 6.43 4.71
N GLU A 63 6.12 5.76 5.83
CA GLU A 63 7.43 5.15 6.06
C GLU A 63 7.85 4.17 4.96
N PHE A 64 6.90 3.41 4.40
CA PHE A 64 7.17 2.49 3.30
C PHE A 64 7.60 3.24 2.03
N TYR A 65 6.86 4.30 1.67
CA TYR A 65 7.23 5.14 0.52
C TYR A 65 8.63 5.74 0.70
N LEU A 66 8.90 6.31 1.88
CA LEU A 66 10.20 6.91 2.17
C LEU A 66 11.33 5.89 2.08
N GLY A 67 11.17 4.71 2.66
CA GLY A 67 12.21 3.68 2.58
C GLY A 67 12.42 3.15 1.15
N VAL A 68 11.36 2.98 0.35
CA VAL A 68 11.53 2.60 -1.08
C VAL A 68 12.28 3.69 -1.85
N MET A 69 11.99 4.97 -1.58
CA MET A 69 12.69 6.11 -2.21
C MET A 69 14.13 6.27 -1.73
N MET A 70 14.46 5.77 -0.54
CA MET A 70 15.80 5.80 0.06
C MET A 70 16.61 4.50 -0.20
N ASP A 71 16.03 3.52 -0.90
CA ASP A 71 16.58 2.18 -1.14
C ASP A 71 16.89 1.38 0.17
N ASP A 72 16.16 1.68 1.24
CA ASP A 72 16.27 1.01 2.54
C ASP A 72 15.37 -0.26 2.64
N ILE A 73 14.49 -0.51 1.66
CA ILE A 73 13.52 -1.64 1.63
C ILE A 73 13.24 -2.27 0.25
#